data_AF-A0A482XXX2-F1
#
_entry.id   AF-A0A482XXX2-F1
#
_cell.length_a   1.000
_cell.length_b   1.000
_cell.length_c   1.000
_cell.angle_alpha   90.00
_cell.angle_beta   90.00
_cell.angle_gamma   90.00
#
_symmetry.space_group_name_H-M   'P 1'
#
loop_
_entity.id
_entity.type
_entity.pdbx_description
1 polymer ?
#
loop_
_entity_poly.entity_id
_entity_poly.type
_entity_poly.pdbx_seq_one_letter_code
_entity_poly.pdbx_strand_id
1 'polypeptide(L)'
;MNSRDDGKPDPNGSTMAGDDLDRETLELAREELRTTFDYQVERIQEIDEKAIEILKANLLLIGLVVTGGSIVVQTQLDVGPFINLFTIASALLLLASTGLAGVTYTASNLRGGIDGDAVDVALATARADHAADADRFDVRLLRSYGRWIEYNARVTAVNDMFATITVLMVIAAFVYVVAGIAVGAVGPSPIVSGVAFLVLTAVLLWLGAFAYYMDHLGANDSRWEGTFDGVRISKGVTREGGLSTLRSMRSEGATDEAEAETETERDATPARNAQP
;
A
#
# COMPACT_ATOMS: atom_id res chain seq x y z
N MET A 1 -35.09 39.89 60.58
CA MET A 1 -34.89 40.10 59.13
C MET A 1 -33.82 39.13 58.68
N ASN A 2 -34.21 38.11 57.93
CA ASN A 2 -33.32 37.07 57.41
C ASN A 2 -33.36 37.20 55.87
N SER A 3 -32.33 37.80 55.29
CA SER A 3 -32.23 37.96 53.84
C SER A 3 -31.67 36.67 53.25
N ARG A 4 -32.50 35.96 52.48
CA ARG A 4 -32.08 34.87 51.61
C ARG A 4 -31.21 35.45 50.49
N ASP A 5 -29.99 34.95 50.41
CA ASP A 5 -29.10 35.09 49.27
C ASP A 5 -29.55 34.05 48.22
N ASP A 6 -30.38 34.50 47.28
CA ASP A 6 -30.83 33.69 46.15
C ASP A 6 -29.69 33.63 45.13
N GLY A 7 -28.74 32.72 45.36
CA GLY A 7 -27.67 32.37 44.44
C GLY A 7 -28.24 31.88 43.11
N LYS A 8 -28.46 32.83 42.20
CA LYS A 8 -28.84 32.56 40.82
C LYS A 8 -27.59 31.99 40.13
N PRO A 9 -27.63 30.76 39.58
CA PRO A 9 -26.49 30.21 38.86
C PRO A 9 -26.20 31.11 37.67
N ASP A 10 -24.94 31.55 37.56
CA ASP A 10 -24.45 32.37 36.46
C ASP A 10 -24.59 31.55 35.16
N PRO A 11 -25.50 31.92 34.24
CA PRO A 11 -25.78 31.13 33.04
C PRO A 11 -24.65 31.20 32.00
N ASN A 12 -23.59 32.00 32.24
CA ASN A 12 -22.46 32.15 31.33
C ASN A 12 -21.19 31.41 31.79
N GLY A 13 -21.17 30.84 32.99
CA GLY A 13 -19.98 30.17 33.53
C GLY A 13 -19.71 28.76 32.96
N SER A 14 -20.73 28.09 32.42
CA SER A 14 -20.60 26.70 31.92
C SER A 14 -20.27 26.59 30.43
N THR A 15 -20.50 27.65 29.65
CA THR A 15 -20.39 27.59 28.17
C THR A 15 -18.95 27.70 27.69
N MET A 16 -18.12 28.52 28.36
CA MET A 16 -16.70 28.71 28.00
C MET A 16 -15.84 27.48 28.34
N ALA A 17 -16.12 26.82 29.46
CA ALA A 17 -15.38 25.62 29.87
C ALA A 17 -15.68 24.39 28.97
N GLY A 18 -16.85 24.33 28.34
CA GLY A 18 -17.18 23.30 27.35
C GLY A 18 -16.49 23.51 26.01
N ASP A 19 -16.45 24.77 25.55
CA ASP A 19 -15.84 25.16 24.27
C ASP A 19 -14.31 24.98 24.27
N ASP A 20 -13.65 25.30 25.39
CA ASP A 20 -12.20 25.09 25.56
C ASP A 20 -11.83 23.59 25.59
N LEU A 21 -12.65 22.74 26.23
CA LEU A 21 -12.45 21.29 26.27
C LEU A 21 -12.69 20.63 24.90
N ASP A 22 -13.69 21.09 24.15
CA ASP A 22 -13.96 20.62 22.79
C ASP A 22 -12.82 21.02 21.84
N ARG A 23 -12.25 22.22 22.00
CA ARG A 23 -11.10 22.69 21.22
C ARG A 23 -9.82 21.91 21.53
N GLU A 24 -9.51 21.69 22.81
CA GLU A 24 -8.36 20.88 23.24
C GLU A 24 -8.47 19.45 22.70
N THR A 25 -9.69 18.87 22.71
CA THR A 25 -9.97 17.55 22.15
C THR A 25 -9.75 17.50 20.63
N LEU A 26 -10.15 18.54 19.90
CA LEU A 26 -9.93 18.65 18.45
C LEU A 26 -8.45 18.85 18.08
N GLU A 27 -7.72 19.62 18.88
CA GLU A 27 -6.28 19.83 18.71
C GLU A 27 -5.50 18.53 18.94
N LEU A 28 -5.83 17.80 20.01
CA LEU A 28 -5.25 16.49 20.30
C LEU A 28 -5.57 15.46 19.20
N ALA A 29 -6.83 15.43 18.72
CA ALA A 29 -7.22 14.54 17.62
C ALA A 29 -6.47 14.87 16.32
N ARG A 30 -6.23 16.16 16.04
CA ARG A 30 -5.44 16.58 14.87
C ARG A 30 -3.98 16.16 14.99
N GLU A 31 -3.37 16.33 16.15
CA GLU A 31 -1.98 15.95 16.40
C GLU A 31 -1.78 14.43 16.22
N GLU A 32 -2.70 13.63 16.76
CA GLU A 32 -2.66 12.17 16.63
C GLU A 32 -2.87 11.70 15.18
N LEU A 33 -3.81 12.31 14.44
CA LEU A 33 -4.02 12.01 13.02
C LEU A 33 -2.83 12.42 12.15
N ARG A 34 -2.20 13.56 12.43
CA ARG A 34 -0.99 13.99 11.73
C ARG A 34 0.16 13.02 11.99
N THR A 35 0.38 12.64 13.25
CA THR A 35 1.40 11.66 13.63
C THR A 35 1.19 10.33 12.92
N THR A 36 -0.06 9.85 12.86
CA THR A 36 -0.42 8.61 12.15
C THR A 36 -0.17 8.74 10.64
N PHE A 37 -0.52 9.88 10.05
CA PHE A 37 -0.30 10.15 8.63
C PHE A 37 1.20 10.17 8.30
N ASP A 38 2.00 10.89 9.09
CA ASP A 38 3.45 10.99 8.91
C ASP A 38 4.10 9.60 9.02
N TYR A 39 3.71 8.79 10.00
CA TYR A 39 4.15 7.40 10.12
C TYR A 39 3.78 6.55 8.88
N GLN A 40 2.60 6.71 8.32
CA GLN A 40 2.19 5.97 7.12
C GLN A 40 2.94 6.43 5.87
N VAL A 41 3.22 7.73 5.73
CA VAL A 41 4.04 8.25 4.63
C VAL A 41 5.45 7.68 4.70
N GLU A 42 6.09 7.74 5.88
CA GLU A 42 7.40 7.15 6.11
C GLU A 42 7.41 5.65 5.79
N ARG A 43 6.40 4.91 6.25
CA ARG A 43 6.26 3.48 5.96
C ARG A 43 6.13 3.17 4.48
N ILE A 44 5.37 3.96 3.71
CA ILE A 44 5.24 3.78 2.25
C ILE A 44 6.58 4.09 1.56
N GLN A 45 7.30 5.14 1.98
CA GLN A 45 8.62 5.46 1.45
C GLN A 45 9.63 4.34 1.71
N GLU A 46 9.63 3.74 2.91
CA GLU A 46 10.46 2.58 3.20
C GLU A 46 10.12 1.38 2.32
N ILE A 47 8.84 1.16 2.03
CA ILE A 47 8.41 0.05 1.16
C ILE A 47 8.88 0.29 -0.28
N ASP A 48 8.78 1.52 -0.76
CA ASP A 48 9.30 1.93 -2.07
C ASP A 48 10.82 1.71 -2.17
N GLU A 49 11.56 2.12 -1.14
CA GLU A 49 13.01 1.92 -1.04
C GLU A 49 13.38 0.42 -1.05
N LYS A 50 12.67 -0.40 -0.28
CA LYS A 50 12.84 -1.87 -0.30
C LYS A 50 12.53 -2.46 -1.68
N ALA A 51 11.50 -1.96 -2.37
CA ALA A 51 11.12 -2.44 -3.70
C ALA A 51 12.19 -2.13 -4.75
N ILE A 52 12.76 -0.91 -4.75
CA ILE A 52 13.83 -0.54 -5.68
C ILE A 52 15.13 -1.30 -5.38
N GLU A 53 15.43 -1.59 -4.12
CA GLU A 53 16.57 -2.45 -3.75
C GLU A 53 16.40 -3.88 -4.28
N ILE A 54 15.21 -4.47 -4.13
CA ILE A 54 14.91 -5.80 -4.67
C ILE A 54 15.00 -5.78 -6.21
N LEU A 55 14.47 -4.73 -6.86
CA LEU A 55 14.56 -4.58 -8.31
C LEU A 55 16.02 -4.55 -8.77
N LYS A 56 16.86 -3.74 -8.13
CA LYS A 56 18.31 -3.67 -8.42
C LYS A 56 18.99 -5.02 -8.22
N ALA A 57 18.69 -5.72 -7.13
CA ALA A 57 19.25 -7.04 -6.83
C ALA A 57 18.86 -8.08 -7.88
N ASN A 58 17.58 -8.11 -8.29
CA ASN A 58 17.10 -9.02 -9.33
C ASN A 58 17.73 -8.73 -10.68
N LEU A 59 17.85 -7.45 -11.07
CA LEU A 59 18.52 -7.05 -12.31
C LEU A 59 20.01 -7.44 -12.30
N LEU A 60 20.69 -7.27 -11.17
CA LEU A 60 22.07 -7.72 -10.99
C LEU A 60 22.18 -9.25 -11.15
N LEU A 61 21.28 -10.00 -10.51
CA LEU A 61 21.27 -11.47 -10.59
C LEU A 61 21.00 -11.95 -12.03
N ILE A 62 20.03 -11.35 -12.72
CA ILE A 62 19.75 -11.62 -14.13
C ILE A 62 21.00 -11.30 -14.98
N GLY A 63 21.64 -10.15 -14.75
CA GLY A 63 22.87 -9.76 -15.44
C GLY A 63 24.02 -10.77 -15.24
N LEU A 64 24.18 -11.27 -14.02
CA LEU A 64 25.15 -12.33 -13.69
C LEU A 64 24.84 -13.63 -14.45
N VAL A 65 23.58 -14.05 -14.46
CA VAL A 65 23.15 -15.27 -15.18
C VAL A 65 23.36 -15.12 -16.68
N VAL A 66 23.00 -13.97 -17.27
CA VAL A 66 23.21 -13.68 -18.70
C VAL A 66 24.69 -13.67 -19.05
N THR A 67 25.53 -13.08 -18.19
CA THR A 67 26.98 -13.05 -18.38
C THR A 67 27.58 -14.45 -18.29
N GLY A 68 27.19 -15.23 -17.27
CA GLY A 68 27.58 -16.64 -17.13
C GLY A 68 27.17 -17.46 -18.36
N GLY A 69 25.92 -17.31 -18.82
CA GLY A 69 25.43 -17.94 -20.03
C GLY A 69 26.22 -17.57 -21.28
N SER A 70 26.59 -16.28 -21.43
CA SER A 70 27.41 -15.80 -22.56
C SER A 70 28.78 -16.46 -22.60
N ILE A 71 29.45 -16.61 -21.44
CA ILE A 71 30.73 -17.33 -21.34
C ILE A 71 30.54 -18.78 -21.75
N VAL A 72 29.51 -19.45 -21.26
CA VAL A 72 29.29 -20.86 -21.54
C VAL A 72 29.00 -21.10 -23.03
N VAL A 73 28.21 -20.24 -23.69
CA VAL A 73 27.95 -20.32 -25.15
C VAL A 73 29.24 -20.15 -25.98
N GLN A 74 30.23 -19.42 -25.47
CA GLN A 74 31.53 -19.26 -26.15
C GLN A 74 32.47 -20.45 -25.92
N THR A 75 32.16 -21.32 -24.96
CA THR A 75 32.94 -22.54 -24.68
C THR A 75 32.33 -23.76 -25.36
N GLN A 76 33.13 -24.83 -25.56
CA GLN A 76 32.64 -26.11 -26.08
C GLN A 76 31.86 -26.94 -25.05
N LEU A 77 31.27 -26.30 -24.03
CA LEU A 77 30.49 -26.98 -23.00
C LEU A 77 29.10 -27.30 -23.53
N ASP A 78 28.65 -28.55 -23.36
CA ASP A 78 27.27 -28.92 -23.64
C ASP A 78 26.34 -28.36 -22.56
N VAL A 79 25.58 -27.33 -22.93
CA VAL A 79 24.60 -26.66 -22.07
C VAL A 79 23.23 -27.33 -22.08
N GLY A 80 22.97 -28.23 -23.02
CA GLY A 80 21.68 -28.91 -23.16
C GLY A 80 21.17 -29.49 -21.83
N PRO A 81 22.00 -30.21 -21.06
CA PRO A 81 21.58 -30.77 -19.76
C PRO A 81 21.17 -29.73 -18.70
N PHE A 82 21.70 -28.50 -18.78
CA PHE A 82 21.43 -27.43 -17.82
C PHE A 82 20.19 -26.60 -18.18
N ILE A 83 19.65 -26.75 -19.40
CA ILE A 83 18.36 -26.20 -19.81
C ILE A 83 17.28 -27.23 -19.46
N ASN A 84 16.69 -27.09 -18.28
CA ASN A 84 15.70 -28.03 -17.76
C ASN A 84 14.56 -27.29 -17.03
N LEU A 85 13.54 -28.04 -16.60
CA LEU A 85 12.33 -27.46 -15.98
C LEU A 85 12.66 -26.55 -14.78
N PHE A 86 13.69 -26.86 -14.00
CA PHE A 86 14.08 -26.06 -12.85
C PHE A 86 14.69 -24.73 -13.29
N THR A 87 15.65 -24.74 -14.22
CA THR A 87 16.28 -23.49 -14.69
C THR A 87 15.30 -22.59 -15.43
N ILE A 88 14.36 -23.18 -16.19
CA ILE A 88 13.25 -22.44 -16.82
C ILE A 88 12.33 -21.82 -15.76
N ALA A 89 11.88 -22.61 -14.77
CA ALA A 89 11.02 -22.11 -13.69
C ALA A 89 11.70 -20.99 -12.90
N SER A 90 13.00 -21.13 -12.61
CA SER A 90 13.78 -20.07 -11.99
C SER A 90 13.77 -18.79 -12.81
N ALA A 91 14.04 -18.87 -14.12
CA ALA A 91 14.11 -17.69 -14.98
C ALA A 91 12.75 -16.97 -15.01
N LEU A 92 11.65 -17.73 -15.12
CA LEU A 92 10.30 -17.18 -15.07
C LEU A 92 9.98 -16.52 -13.72
N LEU A 93 10.37 -17.15 -12.60
CA LEU A 93 10.16 -16.60 -11.27
C LEU A 93 10.97 -15.32 -11.03
N LEU A 94 12.21 -15.23 -11.48
CA LEU A 94 13.00 -14.00 -11.40
C LEU A 94 12.39 -12.88 -12.23
N LEU A 95 11.93 -13.18 -13.45
CA LEU A 95 11.25 -12.18 -14.29
C LEU A 95 9.95 -11.70 -13.66
N ALA A 96 9.12 -12.62 -13.14
CA ALA A 96 7.88 -12.28 -12.44
C ALA A 96 8.15 -11.44 -11.19
N SER A 97 9.16 -11.81 -10.39
CA SER A 97 9.60 -11.06 -9.21
C SER A 97 10.07 -9.65 -9.57
N THR A 98 10.88 -9.51 -10.62
CA THR A 98 11.35 -8.21 -11.13
C THR A 98 10.19 -7.33 -11.56
N GLY A 99 9.22 -7.88 -12.30
CA GLY A 99 8.02 -7.16 -12.70
C GLY A 99 7.18 -6.71 -11.51
N LEU A 100 6.98 -7.60 -10.53
CA LEU A 100 6.20 -7.29 -9.33
C LEU A 100 6.87 -6.22 -8.45
N ALA A 101 8.20 -6.25 -8.33
CA ALA A 101 8.97 -5.19 -7.67
C ALA A 101 8.80 -3.84 -8.38
N GLY A 102 8.88 -3.82 -9.72
CA GLY A 102 8.65 -2.61 -10.52
C GLY A 102 7.22 -2.05 -10.39
N VAL A 103 6.22 -2.93 -10.35
CA VAL A 103 4.82 -2.54 -10.07
C VAL A 103 4.71 -1.96 -8.66
N THR A 104 5.32 -2.58 -7.65
CA THR A 104 5.28 -2.09 -6.26
C THR A 104 5.92 -0.71 -6.14
N TYR A 105 7.06 -0.49 -6.80
CA TYR A 105 7.71 0.82 -6.89
C TYR A 105 6.77 1.86 -7.53
N THR A 106 6.23 1.55 -8.71
CA THR A 106 5.38 2.50 -9.45
C THR A 106 4.03 2.76 -8.77
N ALA A 107 3.48 1.75 -8.08
CA ALA A 107 2.19 1.83 -7.40
C ALA A 107 2.27 2.44 -5.99
N SER A 108 3.46 2.69 -5.45
CA SER A 108 3.65 3.36 -4.16
C SER A 108 3.41 4.88 -4.22
N ASN A 109 2.56 5.34 -5.15
CA ASN A 109 2.26 6.75 -5.34
C ASN A 109 1.48 7.29 -4.13
N LEU A 110 2.13 8.20 -3.39
CA LEU A 110 1.61 8.81 -2.18
C LEU A 110 0.55 9.88 -2.51
N ARG A 111 -0.61 9.83 -1.86
CA ARG A 111 -1.45 11.03 -1.73
C ARG A 111 -0.91 11.86 -0.57
N GLY A 112 -0.05 12.83 -0.90
CA GLY A 112 0.76 13.63 0.03
C GLY A 112 0.06 14.71 0.84
N GLY A 113 -1.28 14.71 0.93
CA GLY A 113 -2.04 15.69 1.71
C GLY A 113 -2.90 16.64 0.86
N ILE A 114 -3.32 17.76 1.47
CA ILE A 114 -4.15 18.79 0.82
C ILE A 114 -3.22 19.62 -0.05
N ASP A 115 -3.63 19.83 -1.31
CA ASP A 115 -2.94 20.73 -2.24
C ASP A 115 -3.07 22.20 -1.79
N GLY A 116 -2.05 23.02 -2.09
CA GLY A 116 -2.00 24.43 -1.70
C GLY A 116 -3.22 25.22 -2.17
N ASP A 117 -3.65 24.95 -3.40
CA ASP A 117 -4.83 25.58 -4.00
C ASP A 117 -6.12 25.22 -3.25
N ALA A 118 -6.21 23.99 -2.73
CA ALA A 118 -7.34 23.55 -1.91
C ALA A 118 -7.33 24.19 -0.51
N VAL A 119 -6.16 24.48 0.06
CA VAL A 119 -6.04 25.30 1.29
C VAL A 119 -6.55 26.71 1.02
N ASP A 120 -6.13 27.32 -0.08
CA ASP A 120 -6.48 28.70 -0.42
C ASP A 120 -7.98 28.86 -0.69
N VAL A 121 -8.61 27.89 -1.37
CA VAL A 121 -10.06 27.84 -1.57
C VAL A 121 -10.80 27.66 -0.24
N ALA A 122 -10.32 26.77 0.64
CA ALA A 122 -10.94 26.56 1.94
C ALA A 122 -10.81 27.79 2.85
N LEU A 123 -9.65 28.46 2.84
CA LEU A 123 -9.41 29.72 3.57
C LEU A 123 -10.23 30.88 2.97
N ALA A 124 -10.38 30.96 1.66
CA ALA A 124 -11.21 31.96 0.99
C ALA A 124 -12.70 31.77 1.35
N THR A 125 -13.17 30.52 1.39
CA THR A 125 -14.54 30.18 1.79
C THR A 125 -14.78 30.51 3.27
N ALA A 126 -13.85 30.19 4.16
CA ALA A 126 -13.94 30.49 5.59
C ALA A 126 -13.90 32.01 5.89
N ARG A 127 -13.23 32.80 5.04
CA ARG A 127 -13.22 34.28 5.15
C ARG A 127 -14.51 34.91 4.62
N ALA A 128 -15.25 34.25 3.74
CA ALA A 128 -16.49 34.79 3.16
C ALA A 128 -17.70 34.63 4.09
N ASP A 129 -17.67 33.67 5.02
CA ASP A 129 -18.79 33.36 5.91
C ASP A 129 -18.30 33.29 7.39
N HIS A 130 -18.09 34.44 8.01
CA HIS A 130 -17.41 34.57 9.31
C HIS A 130 -18.19 34.06 10.54
N ALA A 131 -19.48 33.74 10.42
CA ALA A 131 -20.34 33.40 11.55
C ALA A 131 -20.52 31.89 11.79
N ALA A 132 -19.98 31.05 10.91
CA ALA A 132 -19.93 29.60 11.03
C ALA A 132 -18.56 29.14 10.50
N ASP A 133 -18.05 27.99 10.93
CA ASP A 133 -17.06 27.21 10.16
C ASP A 133 -15.57 27.24 10.55
N ALA A 134 -15.15 27.77 11.70
CA ALA A 134 -13.84 27.35 12.27
C ALA A 134 -13.89 25.85 12.67
N ASP A 135 -14.89 25.48 13.47
CA ASP A 135 -15.13 24.08 13.84
C ASP A 135 -15.49 23.21 12.63
N ARG A 136 -16.15 23.79 11.62
CA ARG A 136 -16.49 23.04 10.40
C ARG A 136 -15.27 22.82 9.50
N PHE A 137 -14.30 23.75 9.46
CA PHE A 137 -13.02 23.53 8.79
C PHE A 137 -12.22 22.44 9.50
N ASP A 138 -12.14 22.49 10.83
CA ASP A 138 -11.42 21.51 11.64
C ASP A 138 -12.01 20.10 11.49
N VAL A 139 -13.34 19.98 11.55
CA VAL A 139 -14.05 18.71 11.31
C VAL A 139 -13.85 18.21 9.87
N ARG A 140 -13.85 19.09 8.87
CA ARG A 140 -13.56 18.72 7.47
C ARG A 140 -12.13 18.23 7.29
N LEU A 141 -11.17 18.89 7.95
CA LEU A 141 -9.76 18.53 7.92
C LEU A 141 -9.55 17.15 8.55
N LEU A 142 -10.11 16.91 9.75
CA LEU A 142 -10.08 15.61 10.41
C LEU A 142 -10.69 14.51 9.53
N ARG A 143 -11.82 14.79 8.86
CA ARG A 143 -12.44 13.83 7.92
C ARG A 143 -11.58 13.55 6.69
N SER A 144 -10.83 14.53 6.19
CA SER A 144 -9.89 14.35 5.09
C SER A 144 -8.67 13.53 5.50
N TYR A 145 -8.08 13.80 6.68
CA TYR A 145 -7.03 12.95 7.26
C TYR A 145 -7.50 11.50 7.41
N GLY A 146 -8.70 11.28 7.95
CA GLY A 146 -9.28 9.95 8.07
C GLY A 146 -9.40 9.22 6.72
N ARG A 147 -9.79 9.91 5.65
CA ARG A 147 -9.86 9.33 4.30
C ARG A 147 -8.49 9.01 3.72
N TRP A 148 -7.48 9.87 3.92
CA TRP A 148 -6.13 9.59 3.44
C TRP A 148 -5.47 8.45 4.20
N ILE A 149 -5.61 8.41 5.52
CA ILE A 149 -5.12 7.31 6.37
C ILE A 149 -5.72 5.98 5.91
N GLU A 150 -7.01 5.96 5.61
CA GLU A 150 -7.70 4.76 5.12
C GLU A 150 -7.23 4.35 3.71
N TYR A 151 -6.97 5.31 2.81
CA TYR A 151 -6.39 5.03 1.50
C TYR A 151 -4.94 4.52 1.60
N ASN A 152 -4.09 5.20 2.37
CA ASN A 152 -2.69 4.83 2.57
C ASN A 152 -2.57 3.47 3.27
N ALA A 153 -3.44 3.16 4.23
CA ALA A 153 -3.54 1.84 4.85
C ALA A 153 -3.83 0.73 3.82
N ARG A 154 -4.71 0.99 2.85
CA ARG A 154 -5.02 0.06 1.75
C ARG A 154 -3.83 -0.14 0.81
N VAL A 155 -3.19 0.95 0.37
CA VAL A 155 -1.99 0.89 -0.48
C VAL A 155 -0.87 0.11 0.23
N THR A 156 -0.66 0.41 1.51
CA THR A 156 0.37 -0.25 2.33
C THR A 156 0.12 -1.75 2.45
N ALA A 157 -1.14 -2.17 2.69
CA ALA A 157 -1.47 -3.59 2.79
C ALA A 157 -1.20 -4.36 1.48
N VAL A 158 -1.50 -3.74 0.34
CA VAL A 158 -1.24 -4.30 -1.00
C VAL A 158 0.26 -4.37 -1.27
N ASN A 159 0.99 -3.29 -1.01
CA ASN A 159 2.44 -3.25 -1.27
C ASN A 159 3.22 -4.19 -0.36
N ASP A 160 2.83 -4.31 0.92
CA ASP A 160 3.40 -5.31 1.83
C ASP A 160 3.19 -6.75 1.30
N MET A 161 2.01 -7.04 0.72
CA MET A 161 1.73 -8.35 0.11
C MET A 161 2.63 -8.58 -1.10
N PHE A 162 2.75 -7.61 -2.01
CA PHE A 162 3.63 -7.71 -3.16
C PHE A 162 5.09 -7.85 -2.78
N ALA A 163 5.57 -7.10 -1.78
CA ALA A 163 6.92 -7.25 -1.26
C ALA A 163 7.17 -8.68 -0.76
N THR A 164 6.23 -9.24 0.03
CA THR A 164 6.32 -10.62 0.54
C THR A 164 6.41 -11.63 -0.60
N ILE A 165 5.49 -11.55 -1.57
CA ILE A 165 5.45 -12.45 -2.74
C ILE A 165 6.74 -12.33 -3.55
N THR A 166 7.20 -11.10 -3.77
CA THR A 166 8.42 -10.81 -4.54
C THR A 166 9.62 -11.50 -3.93
N VAL A 167 9.82 -11.36 -2.61
CA VAL A 167 10.93 -12.00 -1.88
C VAL A 167 10.84 -13.52 -1.95
N LEU A 168 9.65 -14.09 -1.74
CA LEU A 168 9.44 -15.54 -1.85
C LEU A 168 9.76 -16.08 -3.24
N MET A 169 9.39 -15.33 -4.30
CA MET A 169 9.74 -15.70 -5.68
C MET A 169 11.25 -15.69 -5.93
N VAL A 170 12.00 -14.71 -5.39
CA VAL A 170 13.47 -14.67 -5.52
C VAL A 170 14.09 -15.89 -4.84
N ILE A 171 13.67 -16.20 -3.62
CA ILE A 171 14.16 -17.36 -2.88
C ILE A 171 13.86 -18.66 -3.65
N ALA A 172 12.60 -18.82 -4.11
CA ALA A 172 12.20 -19.98 -4.89
C ALA A 172 13.02 -20.10 -6.17
N ALA A 173 13.24 -19.00 -6.89
CA ALA A 173 14.07 -18.98 -8.09
C ALA A 173 15.49 -19.47 -7.79
N PHE A 174 16.13 -18.97 -6.74
CA PHE A 174 17.47 -19.40 -6.36
C PHE A 174 17.54 -20.91 -6.07
N VAL A 175 16.55 -21.44 -5.33
CA VAL A 175 16.43 -22.88 -5.06
C VAL A 175 16.29 -23.67 -6.37
N TYR A 176 15.48 -23.18 -7.32
CA TYR A 176 15.36 -23.79 -8.64
C TYR A 176 16.64 -23.72 -9.47
N VAL A 177 17.42 -22.63 -9.43
CA VAL A 177 18.74 -22.58 -10.09
C VAL A 177 19.64 -23.68 -9.55
N VAL A 178 19.78 -23.76 -8.22
CA VAL A 178 20.67 -24.74 -7.58
C VAL A 178 20.24 -26.17 -7.91
N ALA A 179 18.94 -26.47 -7.82
CA ALA A 179 18.39 -27.77 -8.19
C ALA A 179 18.60 -28.07 -9.68
N GLY A 180 18.39 -27.09 -10.55
CA GLY A 180 18.56 -27.23 -12.00
C GLY A 180 19.99 -27.51 -12.42
N ILE A 181 20.97 -26.87 -11.77
CA ILE A 181 22.40 -27.17 -11.96
C ILE A 181 22.72 -28.59 -11.52
N ALA A 182 22.22 -29.01 -10.35
CA ALA A 182 22.44 -30.37 -9.85
C ALA A 182 21.83 -31.44 -10.77
N VAL A 183 20.61 -31.22 -11.25
CA VAL A 183 19.94 -32.12 -12.21
C VAL A 183 20.70 -32.16 -13.53
N GLY A 184 21.16 -31.02 -14.05
CA GLY A 184 21.96 -30.98 -15.27
C GLY A 184 23.30 -31.71 -15.14
N ALA A 185 23.95 -31.63 -13.97
CA ALA A 185 25.21 -32.31 -13.71
C ALA A 185 25.06 -33.83 -13.51
N VAL A 186 24.01 -34.28 -12.83
CA VAL A 186 23.75 -35.71 -12.58
C VAL A 186 23.18 -36.41 -13.82
N GLY A 187 22.42 -35.69 -14.64
CA GLY A 187 21.74 -36.24 -15.81
C GLY A 187 20.73 -37.37 -15.51
N PRO A 188 19.83 -37.24 -14.51
CA PRO A 188 18.87 -38.29 -14.20
C PRO A 188 17.84 -38.45 -15.32
N SER A 189 17.14 -39.59 -15.32
CA SER A 189 16.06 -39.83 -16.31
C SER A 189 14.97 -38.75 -16.25
N PRO A 190 14.30 -38.42 -17.37
CA PRO A 190 13.29 -37.36 -17.41
C PRO A 190 12.15 -37.53 -16.38
N ILE A 191 11.77 -38.78 -16.08
CA ILE A 191 10.73 -39.10 -15.10
C ILE A 191 11.20 -38.71 -13.70
N VAL A 192 12.42 -39.07 -13.33
CA VAL A 192 13.00 -38.73 -12.01
C VAL A 192 13.11 -37.22 -11.85
N SER A 193 13.59 -36.51 -12.88
CA SER A 193 13.64 -35.04 -12.89
C SER A 193 12.25 -34.42 -12.73
N GLY A 194 11.25 -34.93 -13.45
CA GLY A 194 9.87 -34.45 -13.36
C GLY A 194 9.26 -34.65 -11.97
N VAL A 195 9.45 -35.83 -11.38
CA VAL A 195 8.98 -36.11 -10.00
C VAL A 195 9.69 -35.21 -8.99
N ALA A 196 11.01 -35.07 -9.09
CA ALA A 196 11.78 -34.18 -8.21
C ALA A 196 11.31 -32.72 -8.32
N PHE A 197 11.01 -32.27 -9.54
CA PHE A 197 10.47 -30.94 -9.79
C PHE A 197 9.13 -30.73 -9.10
N LEU A 198 8.20 -31.69 -9.23
CA LEU A 198 6.88 -31.61 -8.59
C LEU A 198 6.98 -31.62 -7.06
N VAL A 199 7.84 -32.47 -6.50
CA VAL A 199 8.06 -32.53 -5.04
C VAL A 199 8.64 -31.22 -4.53
N LEU A 200 9.68 -30.69 -5.19
CA LEU A 200 10.27 -29.41 -4.81
C LEU A 200 9.26 -28.26 -4.92
N THR A 201 8.47 -28.25 -6.00
CA THR A 201 7.40 -27.26 -6.20
C THR A 201 6.39 -27.33 -5.05
N ALA A 202 5.94 -28.54 -4.69
CA ALA A 202 4.99 -28.73 -3.59
C ALA A 202 5.55 -28.25 -2.25
N VAL A 203 6.83 -28.52 -1.97
CA VAL A 203 7.51 -28.04 -0.75
C VAL A 203 7.60 -26.51 -0.73
N LEU A 204 7.99 -25.89 -1.84
CA LEU A 204 8.07 -24.43 -1.95
C LEU A 204 6.70 -23.76 -1.82
N LEU A 205 5.67 -24.34 -2.44
CA LEU A 205 4.29 -23.85 -2.30
C LEU A 205 3.79 -24.01 -0.87
N TRP A 206 4.11 -25.13 -0.20
CA TRP A 206 3.76 -25.34 1.21
C TRP A 206 4.47 -24.33 2.12
N LEU A 207 5.78 -24.09 1.92
CA LEU A 207 6.53 -23.07 2.66
C LEU A 207 6.00 -21.66 2.40
N GLY A 208 5.65 -21.34 1.15
CA GLY A 208 5.02 -20.06 0.79
C GLY A 208 3.66 -19.88 1.46
N ALA A 209 2.82 -20.92 1.46
CA ALA A 209 1.55 -20.92 2.16
C ALA A 209 1.72 -20.81 3.68
N PHE A 210 2.73 -21.45 4.25
CA PHE A 210 3.07 -21.35 5.66
C PHE A 210 3.55 -19.94 6.03
N ALA A 211 4.44 -19.34 5.24
CA ALA A 211 4.88 -17.96 5.43
C ALA A 211 3.70 -16.98 5.33
N TYR A 212 2.83 -17.20 4.35
CA TYR A 212 1.58 -16.45 4.22
C TYR A 212 0.68 -16.62 5.46
N TYR A 213 0.49 -17.84 5.96
CA TYR A 213 -0.30 -18.10 7.16
C TYR A 213 0.29 -17.48 8.43
N MET A 214 1.61 -17.55 8.61
CA MET A 214 2.31 -16.94 9.75
C MET A 214 2.11 -15.42 9.79
N ASP A 215 2.10 -14.77 8.62
CA ASP A 215 1.80 -13.34 8.49
C ASP A 215 0.36 -12.99 8.93
N HIS A 216 -0.58 -13.95 8.88
CA HIS A 216 -1.98 -13.77 9.31
C HIS A 216 -2.21 -13.97 10.82
N LEU A 217 -1.29 -14.62 11.55
CA LEU A 217 -1.45 -14.87 12.99
C LEU A 217 -1.46 -13.59 13.85
N GLY A 218 -1.15 -12.44 13.27
CA GLY A 218 -1.19 -11.13 13.94
C GLY A 218 -2.52 -10.37 13.83
N ALA A 219 -3.51 -10.87 13.08
CA ALA A 219 -4.79 -10.20 12.83
C ALA A 219 -5.93 -10.88 13.59
N ASN A 220 -5.89 -10.87 14.93
CA ASN A 220 -7.10 -11.17 15.69
C ASN A 220 -7.96 -9.90 15.74
N ASP A 221 -9.01 -9.87 14.91
CA ASP A 221 -10.10 -8.88 14.83
C ASP A 221 -10.98 -8.79 16.10
N SER A 222 -10.49 -9.29 17.24
CA SER A 222 -11.22 -9.19 18.50
C SER A 222 -11.08 -7.78 19.04
N ARG A 223 -12.20 -7.04 19.09
CA ARG A 223 -12.41 -5.80 19.86
C ARG A 223 -11.42 -5.72 21.01
N TRP A 224 -10.46 -4.82 20.89
CA TRP A 224 -9.53 -4.57 21.98
C TRP A 224 -10.29 -3.79 23.06
N GLU A 225 -10.44 -4.38 24.24
CA GLU A 225 -11.04 -3.73 25.41
C GLU A 225 -10.14 -2.54 25.81
N GLY A 226 -10.41 -1.36 25.25
CA GLY A 226 -9.58 -0.17 25.43
C GLY A 226 -9.70 0.89 24.34
N THR A 227 -10.31 0.59 23.18
CA THR A 227 -10.61 1.60 22.15
C THR A 227 -12.00 2.21 22.28
N PHE A 228 -12.19 3.41 21.73
CA PHE A 228 -13.49 4.05 21.62
C PHE A 228 -14.51 3.11 20.96
N ASP A 229 -15.76 3.16 21.44
CA ASP A 229 -16.81 2.29 20.94
C ASP A 229 -17.05 2.56 19.44
N GLY A 230 -16.97 1.52 18.62
CA GLY A 230 -17.03 1.62 17.15
C GLY A 230 -15.70 1.95 16.43
N VAL A 231 -14.60 2.22 17.14
CA VAL A 231 -13.28 2.43 16.53
C VAL A 231 -12.55 1.10 16.38
N ARG A 232 -12.22 0.73 15.15
CA ARG A 232 -11.39 -0.44 14.84
C ARG A 232 -9.93 0.01 14.84
N ILE A 233 -9.07 -0.63 15.65
CA ILE A 233 -7.62 -0.54 15.42
C ILE A 233 -7.34 -1.32 14.14
N SER A 234 -7.38 -0.64 13.00
CA SER A 234 -7.01 -1.20 11.72
C SER A 234 -5.49 -1.24 11.64
N LYS A 235 -4.91 -2.43 11.58
CA LYS A 235 -3.47 -2.61 11.30
C LYS A 235 -3.15 -2.42 9.81
N GLY A 236 -3.98 -1.65 9.09
CA GLY A 236 -4.19 -1.81 7.67
C GLY A 236 -5.21 -2.90 7.38
N VAL A 237 -5.93 -2.76 6.26
CA VAL A 237 -6.89 -3.77 5.80
C VAL A 237 -6.24 -5.15 5.82
N THR A 238 -6.86 -6.12 6.52
CA THR A 238 -6.44 -7.53 6.51
C THR A 238 -6.26 -7.99 5.06
N ARG A 239 -5.21 -8.75 4.71
CA ARG A 239 -4.89 -9.07 3.30
C ARG A 239 -5.97 -9.85 2.54
N GLU A 240 -6.94 -10.50 3.20
CA GLU A 240 -8.19 -10.99 2.55
C GLU A 240 -9.00 -9.85 1.90
N GLY A 241 -8.96 -8.67 2.51
CA GLY A 241 -9.45 -7.41 1.96
C GLY A 241 -8.49 -6.77 0.96
N GLY A 242 -7.25 -7.23 0.81
CA GLY A 242 -6.27 -6.69 -0.13
C GLY A 242 -6.63 -6.96 -1.60
N LEU A 243 -7.18 -8.14 -1.91
CA LEU A 243 -7.69 -8.47 -3.25
C LEU A 243 -8.98 -7.72 -3.59
N SER A 244 -9.89 -7.55 -2.62
CA SER A 244 -11.10 -6.75 -2.81
C SER A 244 -10.77 -5.25 -2.92
N THR A 245 -9.76 -4.79 -2.17
CA THR A 245 -9.17 -3.45 -2.25
C THR A 245 -8.51 -3.20 -3.60
N LEU A 246 -7.72 -4.14 -4.13
CA LEU A 246 -7.18 -4.04 -5.48
C LEU A 246 -8.29 -3.91 -6.54
N ARG A 247 -9.38 -4.67 -6.37
CA ARG A 247 -10.54 -4.57 -7.26
C ARG A 247 -11.26 -3.23 -7.12
N SER A 248 -11.41 -2.70 -5.90
CA SER A 248 -12.08 -1.41 -5.67
C SER A 248 -11.22 -0.23 -6.12
N MET A 249 -9.89 -0.27 -5.89
CA MET A 249 -8.94 0.75 -6.37
C MET A 249 -8.92 0.80 -7.90
N ARG A 250 -9.01 -0.34 -8.58
CA ARG A 250 -9.13 -0.37 -10.04
C ARG A 250 -10.43 0.27 -10.54
N SER A 251 -11.54 0.10 -9.82
CA SER A 251 -12.81 0.73 -10.22
C SER A 251 -12.88 2.22 -9.87
N GLU A 252 -12.34 2.63 -8.72
CA GLU A 252 -12.27 4.03 -8.28
C GLU A 252 -11.31 4.84 -9.15
N GLY A 253 -10.12 4.32 -9.47
CA GLY A 253 -9.18 4.99 -10.39
C GLY A 253 -9.76 5.18 -11.80
N ALA A 254 -10.54 4.21 -12.29
CA ALA A 254 -11.22 4.33 -13.58
C ALA A 254 -12.39 5.33 -13.57
N THR A 255 -12.93 5.67 -12.39
CA THR A 255 -13.98 6.70 -12.26
C THR A 255 -13.36 8.09 -12.11
N ASP A 256 -12.28 8.24 -11.34
CA ASP A 256 -11.51 9.48 -11.23
C ASP A 256 -10.95 9.92 -12.60
N GLU A 257 -10.44 8.98 -13.42
CA GLU A 257 -9.96 9.26 -14.79
C GLU A 257 -11.10 9.70 -15.73
N ALA A 258 -12.28 9.07 -15.63
CA ALA A 258 -13.43 9.42 -16.46
C ALA A 258 -14.03 10.80 -16.11
N GLU A 259 -14.01 11.17 -14.82
CA GLU A 259 -14.43 12.50 -14.35
C GLU A 259 -13.44 13.60 -14.77
N ALA A 260 -12.13 13.33 -14.69
CA ALA A 260 -11.10 14.26 -15.17
C ALA A 260 -11.16 14.49 -16.69
N GLU A 261 -11.43 13.45 -17.49
CA GLU A 261 -11.64 13.60 -18.94
C GLU A 261 -12.90 14.40 -19.26
N THR A 262 -13.99 14.23 -18.50
CA THR A 262 -15.23 14.99 -18.72
C THR A 262 -15.15 16.44 -18.25
N GLU A 263 -14.38 16.77 -17.22
CA GLU A 263 -14.10 18.16 -16.84
C GLU A 263 -13.21 18.85 -17.88
N THR A 264 -12.18 18.16 -18.39
CA THR A 264 -11.29 18.70 -19.42
C THR A 264 -12.05 18.94 -20.75
N GLU A 265 -13.01 18.08 -21.10
CA GLU A 265 -13.85 18.24 -22.30
C GLU A 265 -14.90 19.37 -22.13
N ARG A 266 -15.41 19.58 -20.90
CA ARG A 266 -16.31 20.70 -20.59
C ARG A 266 -15.60 22.05 -20.63
N ASP A 267 -14.36 22.12 -20.14
CA ASP A 267 -13.58 23.36 -20.11
C ASP A 267 -12.99 23.71 -21.49
N ALA A 268 -12.81 22.72 -22.37
CA ALA A 268 -12.41 22.92 -23.77
C ALA A 268 -13.54 23.45 -24.69
N THR A 269 -14.77 23.60 -24.20
CA THR A 269 -15.90 24.14 -24.99
C THR A 269 -16.44 25.48 -24.45
N PRO A 270 -15.78 26.61 -24.71
CA PRO A 270 -16.44 27.89 -24.76
C PRO A 270 -16.54 28.42 -26.20
N ALA A 271 -17.72 28.93 -26.54
CA ALA A 271 -18.02 29.77 -27.72
C ALA A 271 -18.11 29.09 -29.09
N ARG A 272 -19.18 28.30 -29.31
CA ARG A 272 -19.71 28.13 -30.66
C ARG A 272 -21.23 28.07 -30.71
N ASN A 273 -21.93 28.95 -30.00
CA ASN A 273 -23.37 29.19 -30.19
C ASN A 273 -23.75 30.60 -29.70
N ALA A 274 -23.26 31.61 -30.42
CA ALA A 274 -23.86 32.93 -30.41
C ALA A 274 -23.50 33.63 -31.72
N GLN A 275 -24.34 33.46 -32.75
CA GLN A 275 -24.53 34.48 -33.76
C GLN A 275 -25.99 34.46 -34.22
N PRO A 276 -26.62 35.64 -34.38
CA PRO A 276 -28.06 35.79 -34.65
C PRO A 276 -28.46 35.38 -36.06
#